data_AF-A0A6H9LBL3-F1
#
_entry.id   AF-A0A6H9LBL3-F1
#
_cell.length_a   1.000
_cell.length_b   1.000
_cell.length_c   1.000
_cell.angle_alpha   90.00
_cell.angle_beta   90.00
_cell.angle_gamma   90.00
#
_symmetry.space_group_name_H-M   'P 1'
#
loop_
_entity.id
_entity.type
_entity.pdbx_description
1 polymer ?
#
loop_
_entity_poly.entity_id
_entity_poly.type
_entity_poly.pdbx_seq_one_letter_code
_entity_poly.pdbx_strand_id
1 'polypeptide(L)'
;MLILACFLTGFLFADGIIKRFDVNPGYNKVTISWETSTESGIKGYELQRAFTENNFSKLTYFDSKKDNQPVHKYKYDDITVFKTSTTDARTFFYRIKIEKLDGSFEYSKVEKVVPTVSSARQTWGSIKAMFR
;
A
#
# COMPACT_ATOMS: atom_id res chain seq x y z
N MET A 1 -40.39 -17.50 31.46
CA MET A 1 -39.67 -16.59 30.55
C MET A 1 -38.21 -16.54 31.02
N LEU A 2 -37.36 -17.42 30.50
CA LEU A 2 -35.96 -17.53 30.91
C LEU A 2 -35.09 -17.08 29.75
N ILE A 3 -34.50 -15.89 29.85
CA ILE A 3 -33.56 -15.37 28.86
C ILE A 3 -32.16 -15.75 29.33
N LEU A 4 -31.53 -16.66 28.60
CA LEU A 4 -30.09 -16.91 28.69
C LEU A 4 -29.53 -16.92 27.27
N ALA A 5 -28.81 -15.88 26.92
CA ALA A 5 -27.95 -15.87 25.73
C ALA A 5 -26.72 -15.03 26.04
N CYS A 6 -25.69 -15.71 26.56
CA CYS A 6 -24.36 -15.18 26.73
C CYS A 6 -23.66 -15.26 25.37
N PHE A 7 -23.58 -14.15 24.63
CA PHE A 7 -22.73 -14.08 23.44
C PHE A 7 -21.34 -13.57 23.86
N LEU A 8 -20.47 -14.51 24.24
CA LEU A 8 -19.03 -14.32 24.18
C LEU A 8 -18.65 -14.31 22.69
N THR A 9 -18.62 -13.13 22.06
CA THR A 9 -17.98 -13.00 20.75
C THR A 9 -16.48 -13.01 20.97
N GLY A 10 -15.87 -14.18 20.75
CA GLY A 10 -14.42 -14.34 20.72
C GLY A 10 -13.82 -13.37 19.71
N PHE A 11 -12.84 -12.58 20.15
CA PHE A 11 -11.92 -11.93 19.23
C PHE A 11 -11.14 -13.03 18.52
N LEU A 12 -11.55 -13.37 17.30
CA LEU A 12 -10.71 -14.12 16.38
C LEU A 12 -9.52 -13.21 16.07
N PHE A 13 -8.38 -13.43 16.73
CA PHE A 13 -7.12 -12.90 16.27
C PHE A 13 -6.87 -13.52 14.90
N ALA A 14 -7.21 -12.80 13.83
CA ALA A 14 -6.69 -13.11 12.51
C ALA A 14 -5.17 -12.99 12.62
N ASP A 15 -4.46 -14.12 12.56
CA ASP A 15 -3.01 -14.13 12.46
C ASP A 15 -2.66 -13.55 11.07
N GLY A 16 -2.60 -12.22 11.00
CA GLY A 16 -2.39 -11.49 9.76
C GLY A 16 -0.97 -11.71 9.27
N ILE A 17 -0.84 -12.07 7.99
CA ILE A 17 0.45 -12.22 7.27
C ILE A 17 1.24 -10.91 7.30
N ILE A 18 0.56 -9.77 7.17
CA ILE A 18 1.17 -8.45 7.29
C ILE A 18 1.14 -8.04 8.76
N LYS A 19 2.33 -7.99 9.38
CA LYS A 19 2.50 -7.54 10.77
C LYS A 19 2.56 -6.03 10.89
N ARG A 20 3.19 -5.38 9.90
CA ARG A 20 3.35 -3.94 9.87
C ARG A 20 3.17 -3.42 8.45
N PHE A 21 2.46 -2.31 8.30
CA PHE A 21 2.29 -1.59 7.03
C PHE A 21 2.31 -0.10 7.32
N ASP A 22 3.35 0.58 6.86
CA ASP A 22 3.56 2.01 7.01
C ASP A 22 3.67 2.67 5.63
N VAL A 23 3.02 3.83 5.51
CA VAL A 23 3.04 4.66 4.31
C VAL A 23 3.43 6.07 4.73
N ASN A 24 4.69 6.41 4.47
CA ASN A 24 5.27 7.67 4.92
C ASN A 24 5.35 8.67 3.76
N PRO A 25 4.63 9.82 3.82
CA PRO A 25 4.79 10.88 2.84
C PRO A 25 6.18 11.52 2.96
N GLY A 26 6.81 11.76 1.82
CA GLY A 26 8.00 12.57 1.72
C GLY A 26 7.84 13.64 0.64
N TYR A 27 8.92 14.38 0.39
CA TYR A 27 8.94 15.38 -0.66
C TYR A 27 8.99 14.71 -2.05
N ASN A 28 7.95 14.94 -2.86
CA ASN A 28 7.79 14.34 -4.20
C ASN A 28 7.84 12.81 -4.23
N LYS A 29 7.60 12.14 -3.10
CA LYS A 29 7.58 10.69 -3.00
C LYS A 29 6.71 10.21 -1.85
N VAL A 30 6.29 8.96 -1.91
CA VAL A 30 5.73 8.23 -0.77
C VAL A 30 6.57 6.98 -0.56
N THR A 31 7.06 6.77 0.66
CA THR A 31 7.82 5.57 1.01
C THR A 31 6.89 4.59 1.71
N ILE A 32 6.69 3.43 1.07
CA ILE A 32 5.87 2.34 1.57
C ILE A 32 6.80 1.27 2.12
N SER A 33 6.55 0.82 3.34
CA SER A 33 7.25 -0.31 3.96
C SER A 33 6.27 -1.25 4.62
N TRP A 34 6.52 -2.54 4.49
CA TRP A 34 5.76 -3.55 5.21
C TRP A 34 6.64 -4.66 5.73
N GLU A 35 6.18 -5.26 6.80
CA GLU A 35 6.78 -6.42 7.43
C GLU A 35 5.76 -7.56 7.44
N THR A 36 6.19 -8.73 6.97
CA THR A 36 5.40 -9.96 6.95
C THR A 36 5.89 -10.91 8.04
N SER A 37 5.01 -11.78 8.53
CA SER A 37 5.44 -13.02 9.19
C SER A 37 5.88 -14.06 8.17
N THR A 38 6.09 -15.30 8.63
CA THR A 38 6.38 -16.46 7.79
C THR A 38 5.51 -16.49 6.53
N GLU A 39 6.15 -16.50 5.37
CA GLU A 39 5.49 -16.40 4.06
C GLU A 39 5.11 -17.78 3.48
N SER A 40 4.84 -18.75 4.35
CA SER A 40 4.46 -20.11 3.94
C SER A 40 3.12 -20.07 3.21
N GLY A 41 3.08 -20.62 1.99
CA GLY A 41 1.87 -20.58 1.15
C GLY A 41 1.64 -19.25 0.43
N ILE A 42 2.52 -18.26 0.57
CA ILE A 42 2.39 -16.97 -0.11
C ILE A 42 3.15 -16.99 -1.43
N LYS A 43 2.48 -16.57 -2.50
CA LYS A 43 3.06 -16.41 -3.83
C LYS A 43 3.80 -15.07 -3.94
N GLY A 44 3.17 -14.00 -3.47
CA GLY A 44 3.74 -12.67 -3.51
C GLY A 44 2.75 -11.58 -3.13
N TYR A 45 3.17 -10.34 -3.34
CA TYR A 45 2.51 -9.13 -2.88
C TYR A 45 2.36 -8.15 -4.03
N GLU A 46 1.12 -7.78 -4.32
CA GLU A 46 0.82 -6.70 -5.26
C GLU A 46 0.57 -5.40 -4.49
N LEU A 47 1.49 -4.44 -4.63
CA LEU A 47 1.31 -3.11 -4.07
C LEU A 47 0.37 -2.32 -4.99
N GLN A 48 -0.71 -1.80 -4.42
CA GLN A 48 -1.73 -1.09 -5.15
C GLN A 48 -1.89 0.34 -4.65
N ARG A 49 -2.26 1.24 -5.55
CA ARG A 49 -2.55 2.65 -5.28
C ARG A 49 -3.85 3.09 -5.91
N ALA A 50 -4.59 3.95 -5.22
CA ALA A 50 -5.81 4.58 -5.71
C ALA A 50 -5.85 6.08 -5.39
N PHE A 51 -6.69 6.81 -6.13
CA PHE A 51 -7.06 8.21 -5.83
C PHE A 51 -8.33 8.31 -4.98
N THR A 52 -9.06 7.21 -4.85
CA THR A 52 -10.26 7.05 -4.01
C THR A 52 -10.22 5.67 -3.36
N GLU A 53 -10.97 5.44 -2.29
CA GLU A 53 -10.94 4.17 -1.55
C GLU A 53 -11.44 2.94 -2.34
N ASN A 54 -12.01 3.12 -3.54
CA ASN A 54 -12.66 2.04 -4.27
C ASN A 54 -11.91 1.56 -5.53
N ASN A 55 -11.00 2.37 -6.10
CA ASN A 55 -10.43 2.12 -7.42
C ASN A 55 -8.90 1.95 -7.36
N PHE A 56 -8.47 0.78 -6.89
CA PHE A 56 -7.05 0.43 -6.77
C PHE A 56 -6.47 -0.07 -8.09
N SER A 57 -5.32 0.50 -8.44
CA SER A 57 -4.49 0.09 -9.57
C SER A 57 -3.18 -0.51 -9.09
N LYS A 58 -2.66 -1.50 -9.81
CA LYS A 58 -1.35 -2.11 -9.54
C LYS A 58 -0.24 -1.09 -9.74
N LEU A 59 0.64 -0.99 -8.75
CA LEU A 59 1.86 -0.19 -8.84
C LEU A 59 3.07 -1.08 -9.16
N THR A 60 3.20 -2.20 -8.46
CA THR A 60 4.27 -3.18 -8.66
C THR A 60 3.92 -4.52 -8.00
N TYR A 61 4.69 -5.56 -8.29
CA TYR A 61 4.60 -6.88 -7.66
C TYR A 61 5.93 -7.27 -7.02
N PHE A 62 5.85 -7.98 -5.90
CA PHE A 62 7.00 -8.55 -5.21
C PHE A 62 6.75 -10.04 -4.98
N ASP A 63 7.64 -10.90 -5.47
CA ASP A 63 7.61 -12.31 -5.09
C ASP A 63 7.89 -12.46 -3.59
N SER A 64 7.23 -13.44 -2.96
CA SER A 64 7.60 -13.83 -1.60
C SER A 64 9.02 -14.38 -1.58
N LYS A 65 9.74 -14.22 -0.47
CA LYS A 65 11.13 -14.71 -0.37
C LYS A 65 11.21 -16.22 -0.20
N LYS A 66 10.09 -16.88 0.16
CA LYS A 66 9.94 -18.35 0.27
C LYS A 66 11.02 -19.03 1.09
N ASP A 67 11.56 -18.32 2.08
CA ASP A 67 12.51 -18.87 3.02
C ASP A 67 11.83 -19.07 4.39
N ASN A 68 12.54 -19.73 5.32
CA ASN A 68 12.02 -20.04 6.66
C ASN A 68 12.24 -18.91 7.68
N GLN A 69 12.57 -17.69 7.24
CA GLN A 69 12.72 -16.59 8.16
C GLN A 69 11.35 -16.20 8.76
N PRO A 70 11.31 -15.89 10.06
CA PRO A 70 10.06 -15.57 10.73
C PRO A 70 9.49 -14.20 10.33
N VAL A 71 10.34 -13.31 9.79
CA VAL A 71 9.96 -11.95 9.41
C VAL A 71 10.66 -11.55 8.13
N HIS A 72 9.91 -10.98 7.18
CA HIS A 72 10.48 -10.33 6.00
C HIS A 72 10.09 -8.87 5.93
N LYS A 73 11.02 -8.06 5.43
CA LYS A 73 10.83 -6.63 5.25
C LYS A 73 10.92 -6.28 3.78
N TYR A 74 10.05 -5.37 3.37
CA TYR A 74 9.98 -4.83 2.02
C TYR A 74 9.86 -3.31 2.07
N LYS A 75 10.32 -2.67 1.00
CA LYS A 75 10.27 -1.23 0.84
C LYS A 75 10.07 -0.86 -0.61
N TYR A 76 9.25 0.16 -0.84
CA TYR A 76 9.04 0.75 -2.16
C TYR A 76 8.91 2.27 -2.05
N ASP A 77 9.64 3.00 -2.89
CA ASP A 77 9.53 4.45 -3.00
C ASP A 77 8.68 4.80 -4.24
N ASP A 78 7.42 5.19 -4.02
CA ASP A 78 6.54 5.70 -5.06
C ASP A 78 6.91 7.15 -5.40
N ILE A 79 7.82 7.29 -6.35
CA ILE A 79 8.20 8.59 -6.90
C ILE A 79 7.19 9.07 -7.96
N THR A 80 6.16 8.32 -8.35
CA THR A 80 5.27 8.76 -9.44
C THR A 80 4.22 9.77 -8.99
N VAL A 81 4.12 10.03 -7.69
CA VAL A 81 3.19 11.00 -7.08
C VAL A 81 3.33 12.42 -7.60
N PHE A 82 4.49 12.81 -8.17
CA PHE A 82 4.68 14.14 -8.77
C PHE A 82 4.14 14.29 -10.21
N LYS A 83 3.86 13.18 -10.91
CA LYS A 83 3.50 13.20 -12.34
C LYS A 83 2.05 13.62 -12.59
N THR A 84 1.26 13.83 -11.55
CA THR A 84 -0.12 14.28 -11.67
C THR A 84 -0.15 15.80 -11.69
N SER A 85 -0.50 16.38 -12.85
CA SER A 85 -0.39 17.80 -13.22
C SER A 85 -1.31 18.78 -12.49
N THR A 86 -1.67 18.54 -11.23
CA THR A 86 -2.49 19.47 -10.44
C THR A 86 -1.74 19.90 -9.20
N THR A 87 -1.70 21.21 -8.98
CA THR A 87 -0.99 21.94 -7.93
C THR A 87 -1.48 21.60 -6.51
N ASP A 88 -2.57 20.85 -6.38
CA ASP A 88 -3.18 20.48 -5.12
C ASP A 88 -2.63 19.14 -4.60
N ALA A 89 -2.39 19.09 -3.28
CA ALA A 89 -1.96 17.89 -2.59
C ALA A 89 -3.00 16.78 -2.77
N ARG A 90 -2.71 15.80 -3.64
CA ARG A 90 -3.62 14.68 -3.90
C ARG A 90 -3.54 13.70 -2.74
N THR A 91 -4.71 13.30 -2.26
CA THR A 91 -4.83 12.15 -1.37
C THR A 91 -4.59 10.88 -2.18
N PHE A 92 -3.74 10.01 -1.65
CA PHE A 92 -3.49 8.67 -2.18
C PHE A 92 -3.88 7.62 -1.15
N PHE A 93 -4.37 6.50 -1.65
CA PHE A 93 -4.70 5.33 -0.85
C PHE A 93 -3.81 4.17 -1.30
N TYR A 94 -3.21 3.47 -0.36
CA TYR A 94 -2.33 2.34 -0.61
C TYR A 94 -2.84 1.10 0.13
N ARG A 95 -2.69 -0.05 -0.51
CA ARG A 95 -2.92 -1.36 0.12
C ARG A 95 -2.03 -2.41 -0.55
N ILE A 96 -1.90 -3.54 0.11
CA ILE A 96 -1.23 -4.72 -0.42
C ILE A 96 -2.28 -5.78 -0.67
N LYS A 97 -2.29 -6.33 -1.88
CA LYS A 97 -2.98 -7.59 -2.18
C LYS A 97 -1.98 -8.71 -2.02
N ILE A 98 -2.27 -9.63 -1.10
CA ILE A 98 -1.45 -10.79 -0.78
C ILE A 98 -1.99 -11.94 -1.63
N GLU A 99 -1.18 -12.46 -2.54
CA GLU A 99 -1.55 -13.59 -3.39
C GLU A 99 -0.98 -14.87 -2.79
N LYS A 100 -1.83 -15.88 -2.61
CA LYS A 100 -1.43 -17.20 -2.11
C LYS A 100 -1.11 -18.15 -3.26
N LEU A 101 -0.38 -19.22 -2.96
CA LEU A 101 -0.01 -20.24 -3.96
C LEU A 101 -1.22 -21.01 -4.51
N ASP A 102 -2.32 -21.08 -3.74
CA ASP A 102 -3.59 -21.70 -4.15
C ASP A 102 -4.44 -20.80 -5.08
N GLY A 103 -3.97 -19.58 -5.37
CA GLY A 103 -4.67 -18.60 -6.21
C GLY A 103 -5.66 -17.71 -5.46
N SER A 104 -5.93 -17.97 -4.18
CA SER A 104 -6.69 -17.07 -3.33
C SER A 104 -5.88 -15.81 -3.00
N PHE A 105 -6.58 -14.77 -2.53
CA PHE A 105 -5.92 -13.53 -2.12
C PHE A 105 -6.60 -12.89 -0.93
N GLU A 106 -5.84 -12.08 -0.22
CA GLU A 106 -6.30 -11.25 0.90
C GLU A 106 -5.78 -9.82 0.72
N TYR A 107 -6.43 -8.85 1.35
CA TYR A 107 -5.97 -7.46 1.34
C TYR A 107 -5.47 -7.06 2.73
N SER A 108 -4.43 -6.23 2.76
CA SER A 108 -4.08 -5.47 3.95
C SER A 108 -5.13 -4.41 4.26
N LYS A 109 -4.98 -3.75 5.42
CA LYS A 109 -5.61 -2.45 5.66
C LYS A 109 -5.24 -1.45 4.56
N VAL A 110 -6.10 -0.46 4.36
CA VAL A 110 -5.87 0.67 3.46
C VAL A 110 -5.22 1.80 4.27
N GLU A 111 -4.13 2.35 3.75
CA GLU A 111 -3.45 3.51 4.32
C GLU A 111 -3.67 4.72 3.42
N LYS A 112 -4.07 5.84 4.03
CA LYS A 112 -4.36 7.11 3.36
C LYS A 112 -3.22 8.08 3.63
N VAL A 113 -2.73 8.74 2.59
CA VAL A 113 -1.62 9.69 2.70
C VAL A 113 -1.79 10.90 1.78
N VAL A 114 -1.25 12.04 2.19
CA VAL A 114 -1.21 13.28 1.41
C VAL A 114 0.27 13.74 1.34
N PRO A 115 1.00 13.46 0.24
CA PRO A 115 2.39 13.86 0.10
C PRO A 115 2.54 15.34 -0.26
N THR A 116 3.69 15.90 0.11
CA THR A 116 4.09 17.23 -0.33
C THR A 116 4.70 17.15 -1.73
N VAL A 117 4.05 17.77 -2.72
CA VAL A 117 4.54 17.85 -4.10
C VAL A 117 4.93 19.28 -4.46
N SER A 118 6.07 19.46 -5.12
CA SER A 118 6.59 20.79 -5.47
C SER A 118 6.13 21.23 -6.85
N SER A 119 5.46 22.39 -6.93
CA SER A 119 4.95 22.98 -8.18
C SER A 119 6.06 23.45 -9.13
N ALA A 120 7.22 23.87 -8.61
CA ALA A 120 8.32 24.42 -9.43
C ALA A 120 8.87 23.44 -10.46
N ARG A 121 8.93 22.13 -10.17
CA ARG A 121 9.45 21.12 -11.11
C ARG A 121 8.48 20.82 -12.27
N GLN A 122 7.19 21.05 -12.08
CA GLN A 122 6.19 20.84 -13.13
C GLN A 122 6.24 21.93 -14.22
N THR A 123 6.57 23.18 -13.87
CA THR A 123 6.57 24.31 -14.81
C THR A 123 7.83 24.43 -15.65
N TRP A 124 8.97 23.86 -15.23
CA TRP A 124 10.20 23.89 -16.04
C TRP A 124 10.05 23.20 -17.41
N GLY A 125 9.23 22.16 -17.49
CA GLY A 125 8.95 21.47 -18.75
C GLY A 125 8.12 22.33 -19.71
N SER A 126 7.11 23.04 -19.22
CA SER A 126 6.25 23.91 -20.04
C SER A 126 6.95 25.20 -20.46
N ILE A 127 7.73 25.81 -19.57
CA ILE A 127 8.51 27.04 -19.86
C ILE A 127 9.55 26.78 -20.97
N LYS A 128 10.26 25.65 -20.92
CA LYS A 128 11.28 25.32 -21.94
C LYS A 128 10.69 25.09 -23.34
N ALA A 129 9.41 24.78 -23.44
CA ALA A 129 8.71 24.60 -24.71
C ALA A 129 8.28 25.93 -25.35
N MET A 130 8.17 27.02 -24.57
CA MET A 130 7.71 28.33 -25.05
C MET A 130 8.82 29.19 -25.68
N PHE A 131 10.09 28.89 -25.40
CA PHE A 131 11.24 29.61 -25.96
C PHE A 131 11.89 28.86 -27.13
N ARG A 132 11.05 28.23 -27.96
CA ARG A 132 11.42 27.52 -29.18
C ARG A 132 10.84 28.22 -30.39
#